data_AF-A0A0H0XM23-F1
#
_entry.id   AF-A0A0H0XM23-F1
#
_cell.length_a   1.000
_cell.length_b   1.000
_cell.length_c   1.000
_cell.angle_alpha   90.00
_cell.angle_beta   90.00
_cell.angle_gamma   90.00
#
_symmetry.space_group_name_H-M   'P 1'
#
loop_
_entity.id
_entity.type
_entity.pdbx_description
1 polymer ?
#
loop_
_entity_poly.entity_id
_entity_poly.type
_entity_poly.pdbx_seq_one_letter_code
_entity_poly.pdbx_strand_id
1 'polypeptide(L)'
;MEMRERLSSYAIGPATATFSFEHRLARENRWPPDFAARVISEYKRFCFLAVMAGRQVTPSDAVDQAWHLHLTYSRDYWQRFCPDILGCDLHHGPTAGGKAERSRYYDQYAETLKAYEDTFGESPPLDIWPPAARRFNVDPLAFRVNPADAIVMDRRWLWPSISAAMAMLALAAVLGAYFA
;
A
#
# COMPACT_ATOMS: atom_id res chain seq x y z
N MET A 1 -0.87 25.16 -16.72
CA MET A 1 -0.59 24.53 -15.42
C MET A 1 0.13 23.23 -15.69
N GLU A 2 1.32 23.06 -15.16
CA GLU A 2 2.13 21.85 -15.38
C GLU A 2 1.42 20.63 -14.76
N MET A 3 1.57 19.42 -15.30
CA MET A 3 0.89 18.21 -14.78
C MET A 3 1.11 18.01 -13.28
N ARG A 4 2.32 18.30 -12.79
CA ARG A 4 2.68 18.21 -11.36
C ARG A 4 1.81 19.11 -10.48
N GLU A 5 1.54 20.33 -10.93
CA GLU A 5 0.67 21.26 -10.21
C GLU A 5 -0.77 20.75 -10.20
N ARG A 6 -1.27 20.21 -11.32
CA ARG A 6 -2.64 19.66 -11.39
C ARG A 6 -2.80 18.49 -10.43
N LEU A 7 -1.80 17.60 -10.39
CA LEU A 7 -1.76 16.48 -9.46
C LEU A 7 -1.71 16.94 -8.00
N SER A 8 -0.88 17.93 -7.66
CA SER A 8 -0.73 18.40 -6.29
C SER A 8 -2.04 19.00 -5.76
N SER A 9 -2.76 19.80 -6.57
CA SER A 9 -4.04 20.40 -6.19
C SER A 9 -5.25 19.45 -6.27
N TYR A 10 -5.11 18.29 -6.91
CA TYR A 10 -6.24 17.39 -7.13
C TYR A 10 -6.74 16.74 -5.84
N ALA A 11 -8.05 16.77 -5.60
CA ALA A 11 -8.70 16.01 -4.53
C ALA A 11 -9.50 14.85 -5.13
N ILE A 12 -9.25 13.63 -4.65
CA ILE A 12 -9.93 12.41 -5.13
C ILE A 12 -11.32 12.32 -4.50
N GLY A 13 -12.34 12.18 -5.34
CA GLY A 13 -13.73 12.08 -4.91
C GLY A 13 -14.37 13.43 -4.55
N PRO A 14 -15.63 13.40 -4.08
CA PRO A 14 -16.37 14.62 -3.76
C PRO A 14 -15.86 15.28 -2.48
N ALA A 15 -15.60 16.59 -2.52
CA ALA A 15 -15.14 17.37 -1.37
C ALA A 15 -16.14 17.39 -0.19
N THR A 16 -17.43 17.14 -0.48
CA THR A 16 -18.51 17.08 0.51
C THR A 16 -18.67 15.72 1.17
N ALA A 17 -17.83 14.73 0.84
CA ALA A 17 -17.93 13.40 1.42
C ALA A 17 -17.60 13.41 2.92
N THR A 18 -18.57 13.01 3.76
CA THR A 18 -18.34 12.77 5.19
C THR A 18 -17.28 11.69 5.43
N PHE A 19 -17.19 10.70 4.52
CA PHE A 19 -16.15 9.67 4.52
C PHE A 19 -15.26 9.85 3.29
N SER A 20 -14.13 10.54 3.49
CA SER A 20 -13.19 10.91 2.43
C SER A 20 -12.49 9.68 1.83
N PHE A 21 -11.90 9.88 0.64
CA PHE A 21 -11.03 8.89 0.01
C PHE A 21 -9.91 8.42 0.95
N GLU A 22 -9.26 9.35 1.64
CA GLU A 22 -8.19 9.07 2.60
C GLU A 22 -8.67 8.22 3.78
N HIS A 23 -9.81 8.57 4.40
CA HIS A 23 -10.37 7.77 5.48
C HIS A 23 -10.74 6.37 5.02
N ARG A 24 -11.24 6.22 3.79
CA ARG A 24 -11.53 4.91 3.20
C ARG A 24 -10.25 4.11 2.97
N LEU A 25 -9.22 4.73 2.39
CA LEU A 25 -7.92 4.11 2.14
C LEU A 25 -7.30 3.61 3.46
N ALA A 26 -7.28 4.46 4.48
CA ALA A 26 -6.77 4.12 5.80
C ALA A 26 -7.55 2.94 6.42
N ARG A 27 -8.89 2.97 6.36
CA ARG A 27 -9.73 1.91 6.93
C ARG A 27 -9.57 0.58 6.23
N GLU A 28 -9.59 0.55 4.90
CA GLU A 28 -9.52 -0.69 4.11
C GLU A 28 -8.16 -1.40 4.27
N ASN A 29 -7.08 -0.63 4.49
CA ASN A 29 -5.73 -1.16 4.66
C ASN A 29 -5.25 -1.23 6.12
N ARG A 30 -6.08 -0.80 7.07
CA ARG A 30 -5.74 -0.66 8.51
C ARG A 30 -4.49 0.19 8.76
N TRP A 31 -4.35 1.27 7.99
CA TRP A 31 -3.24 2.20 8.12
C TRP A 31 -3.57 3.37 9.06
N PRO A 32 -2.55 3.95 9.73
CA PRO A 32 -2.69 5.26 10.36
C PRO A 32 -3.11 6.33 9.33
N PRO A 33 -3.94 7.31 9.70
CA PRO A 33 -4.38 8.37 8.78
C PRO A 33 -3.21 9.09 8.08
N ASP A 34 -2.20 9.53 8.84
CA ASP A 34 -1.03 10.21 8.29
C ASP A 34 -0.26 9.37 7.26
N PHE A 35 -0.25 8.05 7.43
CA PHE A 35 0.36 7.15 6.45
C PHE A 35 -0.46 7.11 5.16
N ALA A 36 -1.78 7.03 5.25
CA ALA A 36 -2.66 7.06 4.08
C ALA A 36 -2.53 8.39 3.31
N ALA A 37 -2.44 9.53 4.01
CA ALA A 37 -2.20 10.84 3.40
C ALA A 37 -0.88 10.87 2.60
N ARG A 38 0.20 10.33 3.17
CA ARG A 38 1.50 10.20 2.48
C ARG A 38 1.41 9.27 1.27
N VAL A 39 0.71 8.13 1.39
CA VAL A 39 0.49 7.20 0.26
C VAL A 39 -0.27 7.89 -0.88
N ILE A 40 -1.24 8.76 -0.60
CA ILE A 40 -1.95 9.51 -1.66
C ILE A 40 -0.99 10.45 -2.40
N SER A 41 -0.08 11.12 -1.70
CA SER A 41 0.96 11.94 -2.32
C SER A 41 1.89 11.12 -3.20
N GLU A 42 2.33 9.95 -2.73
CA GLU A 42 3.16 9.03 -3.49
C GLU A 42 2.43 8.40 -4.68
N TYR A 43 1.12 8.15 -4.56
CA TYR A 43 0.28 7.70 -5.66
C TYR A 43 0.21 8.73 -6.79
N LYS A 44 0.08 10.02 -6.46
CA LYS A 44 0.12 11.10 -7.46
C LYS A 44 1.50 11.20 -8.13
N ARG A 45 2.59 11.04 -7.36
CA ARG A 45 3.96 10.97 -7.91
C ARG A 45 4.13 9.77 -8.85
N PHE A 46 3.59 8.62 -8.50
CA PHE A 46 3.56 7.44 -9.37
C PHE A 46 2.79 7.71 -10.67
N CYS A 47 1.60 8.32 -10.62
CA CYS A 47 0.85 8.66 -11.83
C CYS A 47 1.65 9.60 -12.75
N PHE A 48 2.38 10.55 -12.17
CA PHE A 48 3.30 11.40 -12.95
C PHE A 48 4.39 10.58 -13.65
N LEU A 49 5.07 9.68 -12.93
CA LEU A 49 6.07 8.79 -13.50
C LEU A 49 5.48 7.91 -14.60
N ALA A 50 4.29 7.35 -14.38
CA ALA A 50 3.63 6.45 -15.34
C ALA A 50 3.30 7.14 -16.67
N VAL A 51 3.00 8.43 -16.64
CA VAL A 51 2.78 9.21 -17.87
C VAL A 51 4.10 9.65 -18.51
N MET A 52 5.09 10.06 -17.70
CA MET A 52 6.30 10.71 -18.22
C MET A 52 7.45 9.76 -18.58
N ALA A 53 7.50 8.55 -18.00
CA ALA A 53 8.66 7.67 -18.13
C ALA A 53 8.86 7.09 -19.54
N GLY A 54 7.86 7.20 -20.43
CA GLY A 54 7.89 6.61 -21.79
C GLY A 54 7.94 5.08 -21.80
N ARG A 55 7.79 4.45 -20.64
CA ARG A 55 7.81 3.01 -20.41
C ARG A 55 6.85 2.65 -19.28
N GLN A 56 6.48 1.38 -19.18
CA GLN A 56 5.70 0.89 -18.04
C GLN A 56 6.50 0.97 -16.75
N VAL A 57 5.81 1.33 -15.66
CA VAL A 57 6.35 1.41 -14.31
C VAL A 57 5.50 0.55 -13.37
N THR A 58 6.11 0.03 -12.31
CA THR A 58 5.43 -0.80 -11.30
C THR A 58 5.31 -0.05 -9.98
N PRO A 59 4.11 0.10 -9.40
CA PRO A 59 3.95 0.74 -8.10
C PRO A 59 4.40 -0.17 -6.95
N SER A 60 4.70 0.44 -5.78
CA SER A 60 4.76 -0.30 -4.52
C SER A 60 3.37 -0.83 -4.15
N ASP A 61 3.28 -1.78 -3.20
CA ASP A 61 1.98 -2.32 -2.79
C ASP A 61 1.08 -1.21 -2.23
N ALA A 62 1.60 -0.35 -1.36
CA ALA A 62 0.83 0.74 -0.77
C ALA A 62 0.27 1.70 -1.84
N VAL A 63 1.08 2.07 -2.83
CA VAL A 63 0.65 2.92 -3.94
C VAL A 63 -0.36 2.21 -4.85
N ASP A 64 -0.18 0.91 -5.08
CA ASP A 64 -1.12 0.08 -5.84
C ASP A 64 -2.49 -0.02 -5.12
N GLN A 65 -2.53 -0.12 -3.80
CA GLN A 65 -3.79 -0.08 -3.04
C GLN A 65 -4.52 1.26 -3.20
N ALA A 66 -3.80 2.39 -3.22
CA ALA A 66 -4.41 3.68 -3.50
C ALA A 66 -4.94 3.76 -4.93
N TRP A 67 -4.19 3.23 -5.91
CA TRP A 67 -4.64 3.18 -7.30
C TRP A 67 -5.87 2.30 -7.47
N HIS A 68 -5.88 1.09 -6.90
CA HIS A 68 -7.02 0.19 -6.87
C HIS A 68 -8.26 0.88 -6.31
N LEU A 69 -8.13 1.57 -5.16
CA LEU A 69 -9.24 2.29 -4.58
C LEU A 69 -9.74 3.39 -5.53
N HIS A 70 -8.84 4.18 -6.12
CA HIS A 70 -9.21 5.26 -7.05
C HIS A 70 -9.94 4.75 -8.29
N LEU A 71 -9.58 3.58 -8.82
CA LEU A 71 -10.31 2.94 -9.92
C LEU A 71 -11.78 2.64 -9.56
N THR A 72 -12.08 2.38 -8.28
CA THR A 72 -13.47 2.20 -7.81
C THR A 72 -14.26 3.51 -7.78
N TYR A 73 -13.58 4.67 -7.73
CA TYR A 73 -14.18 6.00 -7.90
C TYR A 73 -14.28 6.30 -9.41
N SER A 74 -14.87 5.37 -10.17
CA SER A 74 -14.72 5.27 -11.62
C SER A 74 -15.08 6.55 -12.39
N ARG A 75 -16.11 7.28 -11.96
CA ARG A 75 -16.47 8.58 -12.56
C ARG A 75 -15.41 9.64 -12.31
N ASP A 76 -14.92 9.72 -11.08
CA ASP A 76 -13.82 10.61 -10.72
C ASP A 76 -12.56 10.26 -11.52
N TYR A 77 -12.22 8.98 -11.59
CA TYR A 77 -11.05 8.48 -12.32
C TYR A 77 -11.11 8.74 -13.82
N TRP A 78 -12.18 8.29 -14.49
CA TRP A 78 -12.28 8.33 -15.95
C TRP A 78 -12.77 9.66 -16.51
N GLN A 79 -13.56 10.43 -15.75
CA GLN A 79 -14.18 11.65 -16.27
C GLN A 79 -13.50 12.92 -15.76
N ARG A 80 -12.66 12.84 -14.72
CA ARG A 80 -11.94 13.99 -14.16
C ARG A 80 -10.43 13.75 -14.12
N PHE A 81 -9.98 12.70 -13.43
CA PHE A 81 -8.55 12.49 -13.21
C PHE A 81 -7.78 12.24 -14.52
N CYS A 82 -8.19 11.26 -15.32
CA CYS A 82 -7.51 10.95 -16.58
C CYS A 82 -7.53 12.14 -17.57
N PRO A 83 -8.69 12.71 -17.96
CA PRO A 83 -8.72 13.79 -18.95
C PRO A 83 -8.18 15.12 -18.41
N ASP A 84 -8.58 15.54 -17.21
CA ASP A 84 -8.33 16.91 -16.75
C ASP A 84 -7.02 17.04 -15.97
N ILE A 85 -6.52 15.96 -15.36
CA ILE A 85 -5.31 15.99 -14.52
C ILE A 85 -4.12 15.33 -15.21
N LEU A 86 -4.30 14.14 -15.79
CA LEU A 86 -3.24 13.46 -16.55
C LEU A 86 -3.19 13.96 -18.00
N GLY A 87 -4.34 14.23 -18.62
CA GLY A 87 -4.42 14.50 -20.06
C GLY A 87 -4.30 13.24 -20.93
N CYS A 88 -4.34 12.06 -20.34
CA CYS A 88 -4.33 10.78 -21.02
C CYS A 88 -4.98 9.69 -20.15
N ASP A 89 -5.36 8.60 -20.80
CA ASP A 89 -5.86 7.42 -20.09
C ASP A 89 -4.69 6.66 -19.45
N LEU A 90 -4.85 6.32 -18.17
CA LEU A 90 -3.92 5.48 -17.43
C LEU A 90 -4.67 4.20 -17.03
N HIS A 91 -4.33 3.08 -17.67
CA HIS A 91 -5.00 1.81 -17.40
C HIS A 91 -4.23 0.97 -16.39
N HIS A 92 -4.96 0.35 -15.46
CA HIS A 92 -4.44 -0.76 -14.65
C HIS A 92 -4.76 -2.08 -15.35
N GLY A 93 -3.77 -2.96 -15.43
CA GLY A 93 -3.89 -4.23 -16.14
C GLY A 93 -3.64 -5.42 -15.20
N PRO A 94 -4.29 -6.58 -15.44
CA PRO A 94 -4.02 -7.77 -14.66
C PRO A 94 -2.60 -8.27 -14.89
N THR A 95 -2.05 -8.93 -13.87
CA THR A 95 -0.82 -9.72 -13.96
C THR A 95 -1.12 -11.03 -14.72
N ALA A 96 -0.32 -11.39 -15.70
CA ALA A 96 -0.42 -12.63 -16.48
C ALA A 96 -0.06 -13.90 -15.66
N GLY A 97 0.58 -13.73 -14.51
CA GLY A 97 1.07 -14.79 -13.65
C GLY A 97 2.38 -15.43 -14.13
N GLY A 98 2.94 -16.26 -13.25
CA GLY A 98 4.11 -17.10 -13.56
C GLY A 98 5.47 -16.48 -13.23
N LYS A 99 6.52 -17.31 -13.36
CA LYS A 99 7.89 -16.95 -12.95
C LYS A 99 8.50 -15.84 -13.80
N ALA A 100 8.31 -15.91 -15.12
CA ALA A 100 8.85 -14.91 -16.04
C ALA A 100 8.28 -13.51 -15.74
N GLU A 101 6.98 -13.42 -15.46
CA GLU A 101 6.35 -12.15 -15.15
C GLU A 101 6.80 -11.61 -13.78
N ARG A 102 6.97 -12.48 -12.79
CA ARG A 102 7.55 -12.09 -11.49
C ARG A 102 8.94 -11.48 -11.65
N SER A 103 9.81 -12.11 -12.44
CA SER A 103 11.15 -11.56 -12.73
C SER A 103 11.05 -10.21 -13.44
N ARG A 104 10.20 -10.09 -14.47
CA ARG A 104 9.96 -8.81 -15.16
C ARG A 104 9.53 -7.70 -14.20
N TYR A 105 8.57 -7.97 -13.32
CA TYR A 105 8.10 -6.96 -12.35
C TYR A 105 9.16 -6.60 -11.31
N TYR A 106 10.01 -7.55 -10.92
CA TYR A 106 11.13 -7.28 -10.04
C TYR A 106 12.08 -6.25 -10.64
N ASP A 107 12.47 -6.45 -11.91
CA ASP A 107 13.37 -5.54 -12.63
C ASP A 107 12.69 -4.20 -12.93
N GLN A 108 11.44 -4.21 -13.42
CA GLN A 108 10.67 -3.00 -13.70
C GLN A 108 10.44 -2.13 -12.45
N TYR A 109 10.25 -2.76 -11.28
CA TYR A 109 10.11 -2.02 -10.03
C TYR A 109 11.43 -1.33 -9.63
N ALA A 110 12.57 -1.98 -9.81
CA ALA A 110 13.88 -1.34 -9.60
C ALA A 110 14.08 -0.15 -10.55
N GLU A 111 13.69 -0.28 -11.82
CA GLU A 111 13.68 0.83 -12.78
C GLU A 111 12.70 1.95 -12.40
N THR A 112 11.60 1.61 -11.74
CA THR A 112 10.62 2.59 -11.24
C THR A 112 11.20 3.41 -10.08
N LEU A 113 11.88 2.75 -9.14
CA LEU A 113 12.58 3.45 -8.04
C LEU A 113 13.68 4.36 -8.57
N LYS A 114 14.45 3.90 -9.57
CA LYS A 114 15.44 4.74 -10.25
C LYS A 114 14.79 5.94 -10.94
N ALA A 115 13.71 5.72 -11.69
CA ALA A 115 12.98 6.80 -12.36
C ALA A 115 12.43 7.83 -11.37
N TYR A 116 12.00 7.38 -10.19
CA TYR A 116 11.59 8.24 -9.11
C TYR A 116 12.72 9.17 -8.68
N GLU A 117 13.89 8.62 -8.36
CA GLU A 117 15.07 9.40 -7.94
C GLU A 117 15.51 10.39 -9.01
N ASP A 118 15.59 9.94 -10.26
CA ASP A 118 15.95 10.79 -11.40
C ASP A 118 14.95 11.94 -11.62
N THR A 119 13.66 11.72 -11.32
CA THR A 119 12.58 12.69 -11.56
C THR A 119 12.41 13.69 -10.41
N PHE A 120 12.55 13.24 -9.17
CA PHE A 120 12.24 14.04 -7.98
C PHE A 120 13.49 14.52 -7.23
N GLY A 121 14.67 14.00 -7.56
CA GLY A 121 15.94 14.37 -6.93
C GLY A 121 16.08 13.87 -5.48
N GLU A 122 15.20 12.97 -5.04
CA GLU A 122 15.20 12.38 -3.70
C GLU A 122 14.82 10.89 -3.77
N SER A 123 15.34 10.12 -2.81
CA SER A 123 14.93 8.72 -2.67
C SER A 123 13.49 8.62 -2.16
N PRO A 124 12.69 7.68 -2.70
CA PRO A 124 11.32 7.51 -2.25
C PRO A 124 11.25 7.02 -0.79
N PRO A 125 10.21 7.39 -0.01
CA PRO A 125 10.09 6.98 1.38
C PRO A 125 10.03 5.45 1.53
N LEU A 126 10.98 4.85 2.26
CA LEU A 126 11.16 3.38 2.35
C LEU A 126 9.96 2.63 2.96
N ASP A 127 9.16 3.29 3.79
CA ASP A 127 7.95 2.73 4.38
C ASP A 127 6.79 2.62 3.39
N ILE A 128 6.81 3.39 2.29
CA ILE A 128 5.83 3.36 1.20
C ILE A 128 6.39 2.64 -0.04
N TRP A 129 7.67 2.83 -0.33
CA TRP A 129 8.41 2.26 -1.45
C TRP A 129 9.53 1.34 -0.94
N PRO A 130 9.17 0.15 -0.43
CA PRO A 130 10.17 -0.76 0.10
C PRO A 130 11.01 -1.38 -1.02
N PRO A 131 12.13 -2.04 -0.69
CA PRO A 131 12.91 -2.79 -1.68
C PRO A 131 12.08 -3.88 -2.38
N ALA A 132 12.47 -4.22 -3.62
CA ALA A 132 11.79 -5.22 -4.46
C ALA A 132 11.56 -6.57 -3.73
N ALA A 133 12.52 -6.99 -2.90
CA ALA A 133 12.40 -8.20 -2.11
C ALA A 133 11.17 -8.18 -1.18
N ARG A 134 10.84 -7.04 -0.56
CA ARG A 134 9.64 -6.91 0.26
C ARG A 134 8.38 -6.85 -0.60
N ARG A 135 8.40 -6.01 -1.65
CA ARG A 135 7.28 -5.81 -2.60
C ARG A 135 6.78 -7.10 -3.26
N PHE A 136 7.67 -8.06 -3.55
CA PHE A 136 7.32 -9.26 -4.31
C PHE A 136 7.39 -10.58 -3.52
N ASN A 137 8.02 -10.59 -2.34
CA ASN A 137 8.10 -11.82 -1.52
C ASN A 137 7.32 -11.73 -0.21
N VAL A 138 7.00 -10.53 0.29
CA VAL A 138 6.33 -10.34 1.58
C VAL A 138 4.94 -9.75 1.39
N ASP A 139 4.84 -8.59 0.76
CA ASP A 139 3.58 -7.85 0.64
C ASP A 139 2.46 -8.65 -0.08
N PRO A 140 2.75 -9.44 -1.14
CA PRO A 140 1.73 -10.26 -1.83
C PRO A 140 1.16 -11.41 -0.99
N LEU A 141 1.74 -11.71 0.18
CA LEU A 141 1.21 -12.71 1.11
C LEU A 141 0.03 -12.17 1.93
N ALA A 142 -0.24 -10.86 1.88
CA ALA A 142 -1.40 -10.27 2.52
C ALA A 142 -2.71 -10.78 1.92
N PHE A 143 -3.70 -11.04 2.77
CA PHE A 143 -5.02 -11.49 2.35
C PHE A 143 -6.10 -10.93 3.27
N ARG A 144 -7.35 -10.92 2.80
CA ARG A 144 -8.48 -10.45 3.60
C ARG A 144 -8.88 -11.50 4.62
N VAL A 145 -9.01 -11.06 5.86
CA VAL A 145 -9.52 -11.87 6.98
C VAL A 145 -10.71 -11.18 7.62
N ASN A 146 -11.73 -11.97 7.97
CA ASN A 146 -12.84 -11.50 8.78
C ASN A 146 -12.44 -11.63 10.27
N PRO A 147 -12.42 -10.54 11.06
CA PRO A 147 -12.08 -10.60 12.48
C PRO A 147 -13.02 -11.45 13.32
N ALA A 148 -14.23 -11.74 12.84
CA ALA A 148 -15.14 -12.68 13.50
C ALA A 148 -14.64 -14.14 13.42
N ASP A 149 -13.84 -14.46 12.40
CA ASP A 149 -13.41 -15.82 12.08
C ASP A 149 -11.92 -16.07 12.41
N ALA A 150 -11.13 -15.02 12.68
CA ALA A 150 -9.70 -15.13 12.92
C ALA A 150 -9.17 -14.07 13.91
N ILE A 151 -8.25 -14.50 14.79
CA ILE A 151 -7.48 -13.59 15.65
C ILE A 151 -6.23 -13.14 14.88
N VAL A 152 -6.10 -11.82 14.68
CA VAL A 152 -4.91 -11.20 14.10
C VAL A 152 -4.12 -10.51 15.21
N MET A 153 -2.91 -10.99 15.49
CA MET A 153 -2.03 -10.45 16.52
C MET A 153 -0.71 -10.00 15.92
N ASP A 154 -0.25 -8.82 16.35
CA ASP A 154 1.09 -8.33 16.03
C ASP A 154 2.14 -9.25 16.64
N ARG A 155 3.10 -9.69 15.81
CA ARG A 155 4.17 -10.62 16.21
C ARG A 155 4.98 -10.12 17.40
N ARG A 156 5.09 -8.81 17.62
CA ARG A 156 5.82 -8.25 18.78
C ARG A 156 5.19 -8.63 20.13
N TRP A 157 3.89 -8.93 20.14
CA TRP A 157 3.14 -9.30 21.35
C TRP A 157 2.93 -10.81 21.48
N LEU A 158 3.05 -11.56 20.39
CA LEU A 158 2.78 -13.00 20.39
C LEU A 158 3.69 -13.77 21.36
N TRP A 159 5.01 -13.65 21.21
CA TRP A 159 5.96 -14.42 22.02
C TRP A 159 6.00 -14.03 23.51
N PRO A 160 5.96 -12.73 23.88
CA PRO A 160 5.81 -12.34 25.28
C PRO A 160 4.54 -12.91 25.91
N SER A 161 3.42 -12.88 25.18
CA SER A 161 2.13 -13.39 25.68
C SER A 161 2.18 -14.91 25.90
N ILE A 162 2.74 -15.67 24.95
CA ILE A 162 2.93 -17.12 25.10
C ILE A 162 3.83 -17.43 26.30
N SER A 163 4.94 -16.70 26.44
CA SER A 163 5.91 -16.92 27.52
C SER A 163 5.29 -16.66 28.89
N ALA A 164 4.52 -15.58 29.03
CA ALA A 164 3.80 -15.26 30.26
C ALA A 164 2.75 -16.33 30.61
N ALA A 165 2.00 -16.82 29.61
CA ALA A 165 1.03 -17.89 29.82
C ALA A 165 1.69 -19.20 30.30
N MET A 166 2.82 -19.59 29.69
CA MET A 166 3.57 -20.77 30.12
C MET A 166 4.13 -20.60 31.54
N ALA A 167 4.65 -19.43 31.89
CA ALA A 167 5.14 -19.15 33.24
C ALA A 167 4.01 -19.25 34.29
N MET A 168 2.81 -18.73 33.99
CA MET A 168 1.65 -18.86 34.87
C MET A 168 1.20 -20.32 35.04
N LEU A 169 1.20 -21.11 33.97
CA LEU A 169 0.88 -22.54 34.04
C LEU A 169 1.90 -23.32 34.88
N ALA A 170 3.20 -23.04 34.70
CA ALA A 170 4.25 -23.66 35.50
C ALA A 170 4.13 -23.30 36.98
N LEU A 171 3.86 -22.02 37.29
CA LEU A 171 3.64 -21.56 38.66
C LEU A 171 2.42 -22.26 39.29
N ALA A 172 1.31 -22.36 38.56
CA ALA A 172 0.11 -23.05 39.03
C ALA A 172 0.38 -24.53 39.31
N ALA A 173 1.17 -25.20 38.47
CA ALA A 173 1.55 -26.60 38.69
C ALA A 173 2.43 -26.78 39.94
N VAL A 174 3.41 -25.89 40.16
CA VAL A 174 4.26 -25.91 41.35
C VAL A 174 3.45 -25.69 42.62
N LEU A 175 2.56 -24.69 42.63
CA LEU A 175 1.69 -24.42 43.78
C LEU A 175 0.74 -25.61 44.02
N GLY A 176 0.15 -26.17 42.97
CA GLY A 176 -0.70 -27.35 43.09
C GLY A 176 0.02 -28.56 43.71
N ALA A 177 1.28 -28.79 43.34
CA ALA A 177 2.10 -29.86 43.92
C ALA A 177 2.53 -29.57 45.36
N TYR A 178 2.63 -28.31 45.77
CA TYR A 178 2.99 -27.91 47.13
C TYR A 178 1.81 -27.97 48.12
N PHE A 179 0.57 -27.88 47.63
CA PHE A 179 -0.66 -27.86 48.45
C PHE A 179 -1.51 -29.14 48.34
N ALA A 180 -1.05 -30.16 47.61
CA ALA A 180 -1.63 -31.50 47.53
C ALA A 180 -0.87 -32.48 48.43
#